data_AF-A0A843KRX9-F1
#
_entry.id   AF-A0A843KRX9-F1
#
_cell.length_a   1.000
_cell.length_b   1.000
_cell.length_c   1.000
_cell.angle_alpha   90.00
_cell.angle_beta   90.00
_cell.angle_gamma   90.00
#
_symmetry.space_group_name_H-M   'P 1'
#
loop_
_entity.id
_entity.type
_entity.pdbx_description
1 polymer ?
#
loop_
_entity_poly.entity_id
_entity_poly.type
_entity_poly.pdbx_seq_one_letter_code
_entity_poly.pdbx_strand_id
1 'polypeptide(L)' 'MKTWVATCPDCGSADIVYEAGMMLGQKYRCLNCGYIGSFVLEKEIEVSEEVSGEHDA' A
#
# COMPACT_ATOMS: atom_id res chain seq x y z
N MET A 1 -14.91 -10.89 4.25
CA MET A 1 -15.40 -9.49 4.18
C MET A 1 -14.67 -8.77 3.05
N LYS A 2 -15.30 -7.81 2.36
CA LYS A 2 -14.64 -7.04 1.29
C LYS A 2 -13.96 -5.80 1.87
N THR A 3 -12.75 -5.50 1.41
CA THR A 3 -12.01 -4.28 1.77
C THR A 3 -11.22 -3.76 0.58
N TRP A 4 -10.66 -2.56 0.71
CA TRP A 4 -9.86 -1.91 -0.33
C TRP A 4 -8.40 -1.80 0.11
N VAL A 5 -7.48 -2.02 -0.83
CA VAL A 5 -6.04 -1.87 -0.62
C VAL A 5 -5.43 -1.02 -1.73
N ALA A 6 -4.48 -0.15 -1.35
CA ALA A 6 -3.69 0.63 -2.29
C ALA A 6 -2.59 -0.24 -2.91
N THR A 7 -2.41 -0.13 -4.22
CA THR A 7 -1.46 -0.95 -5.00
C THR A 7 -0.67 -0.11 -5.99
N CYS A 8 0.51 -0.61 -6.34
CA CYS A 8 1.43 0.05 -7.25
C CYS A 8 0.89 0.03 -8.68
N PRO A 9 0.85 1.19 -9.38
CA PRO A 9 0.40 1.22 -10.77
C PRO A 9 1.33 0.46 -11.71
N ASP A 10 2.61 0.33 -11.37
CA ASP A 10 3.61 -0.29 -12.25
C ASP A 10 3.67 -1.81 -12.08
N CYS A 11 3.58 -2.33 -10.84
CA CYS A 11 3.78 -3.76 -10.56
C CYS A 11 2.64 -4.43 -9.79
N GLY A 12 1.61 -3.69 -9.35
CA GLY A 12 0.47 -4.23 -8.61
C GLY A 12 0.73 -4.61 -7.15
N SER A 13 1.97 -4.46 -6.64
CA SER A 13 2.28 -4.73 -5.23
C SER A 13 1.52 -3.80 -4.29
N ALA A 14 1.08 -4.31 -3.14
CA ALA A 14 0.52 -3.51 -2.04
C ALA A 14 1.60 -2.95 -1.09
N ASP A 15 2.88 -3.25 -1.33
CA ASP A 15 4.01 -2.79 -0.52
C ASP A 15 4.38 -1.33 -0.85
N ILE A 16 3.50 -0.43 -0.43
CA ILE A 16 3.60 1.01 -0.66
C ILE A 16 3.72 1.76 0.66
N VAL A 17 4.68 2.67 0.69
CA VAL A 17 4.86 3.63 1.79
C VAL A 17 4.62 5.06 1.32
N TYR A 18 4.15 5.88 2.25
CA TYR A 18 4.06 7.31 2.04
C TYR A 18 5.44 7.96 2.16
N GLU A 19 5.85 8.66 1.10
CA GLU A 19 7.04 9.48 1.08
C GLU A 19 6.61 10.95 1.19
N ALA A 20 6.86 11.58 2.33
CA ALA A 20 6.44 12.95 2.59
C ALA A 20 7.16 13.94 1.66
N GLY A 21 6.45 14.51 0.69
CA GLY A 21 7.01 15.44 -0.30
C GLY A 21 7.04 16.92 0.11
N MET A 22 6.82 17.24 1.40
CA MET A 22 6.70 18.61 1.92
C MET A 22 5.89 19.51 0.98
N MET A 23 6.49 20.57 0.42
CA MET A 23 5.83 21.55 -0.47
C MET A 23 5.31 20.96 -1.79
N LEU A 24 5.83 19.82 -2.25
CA LEU A 24 5.50 19.23 -3.54
C LEU A 24 4.34 18.22 -3.49
N GLY A 25 3.70 18.07 -2.32
CA GLY A 25 2.55 17.20 -2.14
C GLY A 25 2.90 15.77 -1.76
N GLN A 26 1.86 14.94 -1.69
CA GLN A 26 1.91 13.55 -1.29
C GLN A 26 2.59 12.69 -2.36
N LYS A 27 3.62 11.93 -1.99
CA LYS A 27 4.22 10.92 -2.85
C LYS A 27 4.15 9.55 -2.20
N TYR A 28 4.09 8.54 -3.03
CA TYR A 28 4.06 7.13 -2.66
C TYR A 28 5.27 6.46 -3.26
N ARG A 29 5.92 5.62 -2.46
CA ARG A 29 7.04 4.79 -2.90
C ARG A 29 6.65 3.32 -2.80
N CYS A 30 6.78 2.58 -3.90
CA CYS A 30 6.66 1.13 -3.91
C CYS A 30 8.00 0.51 -3.50
N LEU A 31 8.00 -0.29 -2.43
CA LEU A 31 9.22 -0.96 -1.96
C LEU A 31 9.59 -2.19 -2.82
N ASN A 32 8.65 -2.71 -3.61
CA ASN A 32 8.87 -3.86 -4.49
C ASN A 32 9.57 -3.50 -5.82
N CYS A 33 9.08 -2.48 -6.54
CA CYS A 33 9.63 -2.11 -7.86
C CYS A 33 10.31 -0.73 -7.90
N GLY A 34 10.21 0.06 -6.84
CA GLY A 34 10.82 1.40 -6.78
C GLY A 34 10.01 2.53 -7.42
N TYR A 35 8.75 2.29 -7.84
CA TYR A 35 7.83 3.36 -8.28
C TYR A 35 7.80 4.49 -7.24
N ILE A 36 7.93 5.75 -7.69
CA ILE A 36 7.73 6.96 -6.89
C ILE A 36 6.79 7.89 -7.66
N GLY A 37 5.63 8.20 -7.08
CA GLY A 37 4.66 9.06 -7.74
C GLY A 37 3.53 9.53 -6.83
N SER A 38 2.63 10.35 -7.36
CA SER A 38 1.60 11.04 -6.57
C SER A 38 0.28 10.28 -6.45
N PHE A 39 0.17 9.05 -6.98
CA PHE A 39 -1.06 8.27 -6.93
C PHE A 39 -0.79 6.77 -6.80
N VAL A 40 -1.82 6.04 -6.40
CA VAL A 40 -1.89 4.58 -6.23
C VAL A 40 -3.18 4.06 -6.84
N LEU A 41 -3.29 2.76 -7.07
CA LEU A 41 -4.51 2.11 -7.52
C LEU A 41 -5.22 1.44 -6.35
N GLU A 42 -6.50 1.73 -6.15
CA GLU A 42 -7.33 1.04 -5.16
C GLU A 42 -7.89 -0.26 -5.75
N LYS A 43 -7.72 -1.37 -5.02
CA LYS A 43 -8.22 -2.68 -5.41
C LYS A 43 -9.10 -3.27 -4.32
N GLU A 44 -10.31 -3.71 -4.68
CA GLU A 44 -11.17 -4.48 -3.79
C GLU A 44 -10.59 -5.89 -3.64
N ILE A 45 -10.47 -6.35 -2.40
CA ILE A 45 -10.04 -7.71 -2.06
C ILE A 45 -11.03 -8.35 -1.09
N GLU A 46 -11.13 -9.67 -1.18
CA GLU A 46 -11.87 -10.48 -0.21
C GLU A 46 -10.89 -10.96 0.86
N VAL A 47 -11.13 -10.57 2.10
CA VAL A 47 -10.33 -11.02 3.25
C VAL A 47 -11.11 -12.13 3.95
N SER A 48 -10.48 -13.31 4.01
CA SER A 48 -10.81 -14.37 4.95
C SER A 48 -10.11 -14.10 6.29
N GLU A 49 -10.79 -14.32 7.40
CA GLU A 49 -10.25 -14.10 8.75
C GLU A 49 -9.13 -15.11 9.03
N GLU A 50 -7.89 -14.74 8.73
CA GLU A 50 -6.70 -15.43 9.23
C GLU A 50 -6.10 -14.55 10.33
N VAL A 51 -6.45 -14.86 11.57
CA VAL A 51 -5.88 -14.22 12.77
C VAL A 51 -4.40 -14.57 12.82
N SER A 52 -3.53 -13.61 12.51
CA SER A 52 -2.15 -13.59 13.02
C SER A 52 -2.08 -12.63 14.20
N GLY A 53 -2.61 -13.07 15.34
CA GLY A 53 -2.21 -12.51 16.63
C GLY A 53 -0.88 -13.15 17.02
N GLU A 54 0.11 -12.35 17.43
CA GLU A 54 1.14 -12.67 18.44
C GLU A 54 2.20 -11.55 18.49
N HIS A 55 2.13 -10.68 19.51
CA HIS A 55 3.28 -10.41 20.38
C HIS A 55 2.84 -9.68 21.66
N ASP A 56 2.77 -10.43 22.75
CA ASP A 56 2.92 -9.95 24.12
C ASP A 56 4.40 -9.58 24.37
N ALA A 57 4.64 -8.45 25.05
CA ALA A 57 5.85 -8.20 25.86
C ALA A 57 5.57 -7.10 26.91
#